data_AF-A0A2I0FPV0-F1
#
_entry.id   AF-A0A2I0FPV0-F1
#
_cell.length_a   1.000
_cell.length_b   1.000
_cell.length_c   1.000
_cell.angle_alpha   90.00
_cell.angle_beta   90.00
_cell.angle_gamma   90.00
#
_symmetry.space_group_name_H-M   'P 1'
#
loop_
_entity.id
_entity.type
_entity.pdbx_description
1 polymer ?
#
loop_
_entity_poly.entity_id
_entity_poly.type
_entity_poly.pdbx_seq_one_letter_code
_entity_poly.pdbx_strand_id
1 'polypeptide(L)'
;MKMCKVCRKKPRVERRVDSAGNVFCSNECFEKFEDGPDDFSHPYIDDYDMLRIAYIDWMQNYEGDLHKSIYFGYPKKSDLLEWLDETMDPYWDYYGLAGSDGIFSEEIFFYIKELLGLQETIREWQVDERKYRKWLKELRAKQLAAKALKD
;
A
#
# COMPACT_ATOMS: atom_id res chain seq x y z
N MET A 1 -10.63 15.44 -3.17
CA MET A 1 -10.28 14.10 -3.70
C MET A 1 -11.12 13.84 -4.95
N LYS A 2 -10.49 13.52 -6.08
CA LYS A 2 -11.18 13.24 -7.35
C LYS A 2 -11.93 11.90 -7.29
N MET A 3 -13.02 11.75 -8.06
CA MET A 3 -13.77 10.50 -8.18
C MET A 3 -13.17 9.62 -9.28
N CYS A 4 -13.37 8.31 -9.20
CA CYS A 4 -12.94 7.38 -10.24
C CYS A 4 -13.54 7.76 -11.61
N LYS A 5 -12.71 7.80 -12.64
CA LYS A 5 -13.10 8.16 -14.01
C LYS A 5 -14.15 7.21 -14.58
N VAL A 6 -14.04 5.92 -14.27
CA VAL A 6 -14.91 4.86 -14.79
C VAL A 6 -16.14 4.64 -13.93
N CYS A 7 -15.97 4.19 -12.68
CA CYS A 7 -17.10 3.78 -11.86
C CYS A 7 -17.71 4.88 -10.99
N ARG A 8 -17.15 6.10 -11.04
CA ARG A 8 -17.58 7.27 -10.24
C ARG A 8 -17.63 7.04 -8.72
N LYS A 9 -16.92 6.03 -8.20
CA LYS A 9 -16.74 5.80 -6.75
C LYS A 9 -15.53 6.58 -6.23
N LYS A 10 -15.49 6.80 -4.91
CA LYS A 10 -14.35 7.43 -4.24
C LYS A 10 -13.18 6.44 -4.19
N PRO A 11 -12.01 6.76 -4.79
CA PRO A 11 -10.82 5.92 -4.71
C PRO A 11 -10.35 5.73 -3.26
N ARG A 12 -9.74 4.58 -2.98
CA ARG A 12 -9.22 4.20 -1.66
C ARG A 12 -7.74 3.79 -1.79
N VAL A 13 -7.30 2.81 -1.01
CA VAL A 13 -5.92 2.29 -0.98
C VAL A 13 -5.45 1.87 -2.39
N GLU A 14 -6.29 1.16 -3.14
CA GLU A 14 -5.97 0.64 -4.48
C GLU A 14 -6.03 1.68 -5.61
N ARG A 15 -6.10 2.98 -5.27
CA ARG A 15 -6.21 4.03 -6.28
C ARG A 15 -5.07 3.93 -7.30
N ARG A 16 -5.36 4.32 -8.54
CA ARG A 16 -4.39 4.47 -9.62
C ARG A 16 -4.62 5.79 -10.33
N VAL A 17 -3.57 6.39 -10.87
CA VAL A 17 -3.58 7.60 -11.69
C VAL A 17 -2.86 7.30 -13.00
N ASP A 18 -3.29 7.94 -14.09
CA ASP A 18 -2.61 7.92 -15.39
C ASP A 18 -1.78 9.20 -15.59
N SER A 19 -0.96 9.27 -16.64
CA SER A 19 -0.13 10.46 -16.93
C SER A 19 -0.93 11.72 -17.24
N ALA A 20 -2.22 11.59 -17.56
CA ALA A 20 -3.15 12.72 -17.75
C ALA A 20 -3.82 13.18 -16.43
N GLY A 21 -3.55 12.51 -15.31
CA GLY A 21 -4.12 12.84 -14.00
C GLY A 21 -5.57 12.40 -13.81
N ASN A 22 -6.06 11.46 -14.63
CA ASN A 22 -7.30 10.74 -14.35
C ASN A 22 -7.07 9.77 -13.19
N VAL A 23 -8.07 9.64 -12.31
CA VAL A 23 -7.97 8.79 -11.13
C VAL A 23 -8.91 7.60 -11.28
N PHE A 24 -8.45 6.43 -10.85
CA PHE A 24 -9.14 5.14 -10.93
C PHE A 24 -9.19 4.49 -9.54
N CYS A 25 -10.22 3.68 -9.29
CA CYS A 25 -10.36 2.95 -8.03
C CYS A 25 -9.43 1.74 -7.90
N SER A 26 -9.01 1.17 -9.04
CA SER A 26 -8.27 -0.08 -9.15
C SER A 26 -7.71 -0.22 -10.56
N ASN A 27 -6.83 -1.21 -10.77
CA ASN A 27 -6.34 -1.58 -12.11
C ASN A 27 -7.48 -1.98 -13.05
N GLU A 28 -8.50 -2.67 -12.54
CA GLU A 28 -9.69 -3.02 -13.34
C GLU A 28 -10.41 -1.78 -13.88
N CYS A 29 -10.50 -0.69 -13.11
CA CYS A 29 -11.07 0.56 -13.61
C CYS A 29 -10.14 1.26 -14.62
N PHE A 30 -8.83 1.13 -14.47
CA PHE A 30 -7.85 1.69 -15.40
C PHE A 30 -7.88 0.95 -16.74
N GLU A 31 -7.86 -0.38 -16.74
CA GLU A 31 -7.89 -1.23 -17.94
C GLU A 31 -9.18 -1.08 -18.76
N LYS A 32 -10.30 -0.72 -18.11
CA LYS A 32 -11.58 -0.45 -18.79
C LYS A 32 -11.66 0.94 -19.45
N PHE A 33 -10.66 1.79 -19.22
CA PHE A 33 -10.65 3.15 -19.77
C PHE A 33 -9.94 3.14 -21.13
N GLU A 34 -10.73 3.11 -22.21
CA GLU A 34 -10.21 2.96 -23.58
C GLU A 34 -9.52 4.23 -24.13
N ASP A 35 -9.89 5.42 -23.63
CA ASP A 35 -9.36 6.71 -24.11
C ASP A 35 -8.20 7.25 -23.22
N GLY A 36 -7.38 6.34 -22.70
CA GLY A 36 -6.25 6.66 -21.83
C GLY A 36 -4.99 7.11 -22.57
N PRO A 37 -4.11 7.90 -21.93
CA PRO A 37 -2.76 8.16 -22.44
C PRO A 37 -1.91 6.87 -22.41
N ASP A 38 -0.86 6.83 -23.24
CA ASP A 38 0.13 5.74 -23.20
C ASP A 38 1.16 5.96 -22.08
N ASP A 39 0.83 5.46 -20.89
CA ASP A 39 1.67 5.59 -19.70
C ASP A 39 2.96 4.76 -19.77
N PHE A 40 3.01 3.70 -20.60
CA PHE A 40 4.13 2.76 -20.63
C PHE A 40 5.44 3.39 -21.12
N SER A 41 5.34 4.55 -21.78
CA SER A 41 6.49 5.33 -22.25
C SER A 41 6.97 6.38 -21.24
N HIS A 42 6.24 6.61 -20.14
CA HIS A 42 6.57 7.68 -19.21
C HIS A 42 7.77 7.29 -18.33
N PRO A 43 8.79 8.15 -18.15
CA PRO A 43 10.01 7.82 -17.41
C PRO A 43 9.82 7.45 -15.93
N TYR A 44 8.63 7.67 -15.37
CA TYR A 44 8.33 7.49 -13.94
C TYR A 44 7.23 6.45 -13.69
N ILE A 45 6.71 5.80 -14.74
CA ILE A 45 5.60 4.84 -14.61
C ILE A 45 6.01 3.64 -13.76
N ASP A 46 7.22 3.13 -13.96
CA ASP A 46 7.74 1.97 -13.24
C ASP A 46 7.89 2.27 -11.74
N ASP A 47 8.52 3.39 -11.40
CA ASP A 47 8.69 3.83 -10.01
C ASP A 47 7.34 4.07 -9.31
N TYR A 48 6.42 4.74 -9.99
CA TYR A 48 5.07 4.96 -9.49
C TYR A 48 4.32 3.64 -9.25
N ASP A 49 4.34 2.72 -10.22
CA ASP A 49 3.61 1.45 -10.09
C ASP A 49 4.24 0.56 -9.02
N MET A 50 5.57 0.51 -8.92
CA MET A 50 6.29 -0.22 -7.88
C MET A 50 5.97 0.32 -6.48
N LEU A 51 6.11 1.62 -6.25
CA LEU A 51 5.82 2.22 -4.94
C LEU A 51 4.34 2.09 -4.57
N ARG A 52 3.44 2.24 -5.53
CA ARG A 52 2.00 2.04 -5.33
C ARG A 52 1.70 0.61 -4.89
N ILE A 53 2.28 -0.40 -5.54
CA ILE A 53 2.09 -1.81 -5.17
C ILE A 53 2.58 -2.05 -3.74
N ALA A 54 3.78 -1.54 -3.40
CA ALA A 54 4.32 -1.65 -2.05
C ALA A 54 3.42 -0.97 -1.01
N TYR A 55 2.92 0.23 -1.29
CA TYR A 55 1.97 0.92 -0.42
C TYR A 55 0.69 0.11 -0.18
N ILE A 56 0.10 -0.47 -1.23
CA ILE A 56 -1.10 -1.30 -1.08
C ILE A 56 -0.82 -2.50 -0.19
N ASP A 57 0.31 -3.18 -0.38
CA ASP A 57 0.72 -4.32 0.43
C ASP A 57 0.88 -3.94 1.91
N TRP A 58 1.61 -2.84 2.18
CA TRP A 58 1.76 -2.28 3.53
C TRP A 58 0.41 -2.04 4.20
N MET A 59 -0.50 -1.33 3.53
CA MET A 59 -1.81 -0.98 4.08
C MET A 59 -2.71 -2.20 4.34
N GLN A 60 -2.48 -3.32 3.64
CA GLN A 60 -3.23 -4.55 3.83
C GLN A 60 -2.64 -5.45 4.92
N ASN A 61 -1.32 -5.40 5.14
CA ASN A 61 -0.62 -6.42 5.93
C ASN A 61 -0.07 -5.93 7.28
N TYR A 62 0.24 -4.64 7.46
CA TYR A 62 1.00 -4.15 8.62
C TYR A 62 0.38 -4.53 9.98
N GLU A 63 -0.95 -4.40 10.16
CA GLU A 63 -1.62 -4.79 11.41
C GLU A 63 -1.48 -6.29 11.68
N GLY A 64 -1.55 -7.11 10.63
CA GLY A 64 -1.36 -8.56 10.71
C GLY A 64 0.05 -8.91 11.17
N ASP A 65 1.06 -8.21 10.67
CA ASP A 65 2.45 -8.41 11.05
C ASP A 65 2.76 -7.92 12.46
N LEU A 66 2.12 -6.83 12.91
CA LEU A 66 2.19 -6.41 14.32
C LEU A 66 1.56 -7.43 15.27
N HIS A 67 0.43 -8.04 14.90
CA HIS A 67 -0.13 -9.15 15.67
C HIS A 67 0.79 -10.39 15.66
N LYS A 68 1.43 -10.71 14.53
CA LYS A 68 2.45 -11.78 14.46
C LYS A 68 3.64 -11.47 15.36
N SER A 69 4.07 -10.22 15.43
CA SER A 69 5.13 -9.75 16.34
C SER A 69 4.86 -10.16 17.78
N ILE A 70 3.62 -9.97 18.24
CA ILE A 70 3.20 -10.33 19.61
C ILE A 70 3.10 -11.84 19.80
N TYR A 71 2.50 -12.54 18.84
CA TYR A 71 2.20 -13.96 18.99
C TYR A 71 3.41 -14.87 18.75
N PHE A 72 4.20 -14.58 17.70
CA PHE A 72 5.35 -15.36 17.25
C PHE A 72 6.70 -14.74 17.65
N GLY A 73 6.73 -13.46 18.05
CA GLY A 73 7.98 -12.73 18.28
C GLY A 73 8.63 -12.16 17.03
N TYR A 74 8.04 -12.38 15.84
CA TYR A 74 8.56 -11.92 14.55
C TYR A 74 7.43 -11.65 13.53
N PRO A 75 7.56 -10.64 12.64
CA PRO A 75 8.61 -9.62 12.60
C PRO A 75 8.62 -8.76 13.85
N LYS A 76 9.76 -8.23 14.29
CA LYS A 76 9.74 -7.22 15.36
C LYS A 76 9.19 -5.92 14.79
N LYS A 77 8.64 -5.10 15.69
CA LYS A 77 8.21 -3.74 15.36
C LYS A 77 9.34 -2.89 14.73
N SER A 78 10.59 -3.07 15.18
CA SER A 78 11.77 -2.45 14.58
C SER A 78 11.97 -2.86 13.13
N ASP A 79 11.81 -4.16 12.85
CA ASP A 79 12.05 -4.73 11.52
C ASP A 79 11.02 -4.16 10.53
N LEU A 80 9.76 -3.98 10.97
CA LEU A 80 8.73 -3.33 10.14
C LEU A 80 9.06 -1.87 9.80
N LEU A 81 9.69 -1.14 10.73
CA LEU A 81 10.10 0.24 10.48
C LEU A 81 11.28 0.30 9.51
N GLU A 82 12.25 -0.59 9.68
CA GLU A 82 13.40 -0.74 8.77
C GLU A 82 12.95 -1.11 7.35
N TRP A 83 12.04 -2.08 7.20
CA TRP A 83 11.51 -2.44 5.89
C TRP A 83 10.69 -1.32 5.24
N LEU A 84 10.03 -0.46 6.03
CA LEU A 84 9.38 0.74 5.51
C LEU A 84 10.39 1.76 5.00
N ASP A 85 11.49 1.98 5.73
CA ASP A 85 12.59 2.84 5.28
C ASP A 85 13.18 2.30 3.96
N GLU A 86 13.52 1.00 3.91
CA GLU A 86 14.02 0.33 2.69
C GLU A 86 13.03 0.43 1.51
N THR A 87 11.71 0.40 1.78
CA THR A 87 10.69 0.58 0.74
C THR A 87 10.74 1.97 0.13
N MET A 88 11.03 3.00 0.92
CA MET A 88 11.04 4.40 0.47
C MET A 88 12.37 4.86 -0.09
N ASP A 89 13.48 4.22 0.30
CA ASP A 89 14.84 4.61 -0.05
C ASP A 89 15.09 4.92 -1.54
N PRO A 90 14.59 4.11 -2.51
CA PRO A 90 14.78 4.39 -3.93
C PRO A 90 14.11 5.69 -4.41
N TYR A 91 13.18 6.25 -3.65
CA TYR A 91 12.27 7.30 -4.10
C TYR A 91 12.53 8.67 -3.43
N TRP A 92 13.57 8.80 -2.60
CA TRP A 92 13.84 10.04 -1.87
C TRP A 92 14.07 11.27 -2.77
N ASP A 93 14.59 11.08 -3.98
CA ASP A 93 14.78 12.18 -4.93
C ASP A 93 13.44 12.85 -5.31
N TYR A 94 12.38 12.06 -5.47
CA TYR A 94 11.02 12.57 -5.72
C TYR A 94 10.47 13.38 -4.54
N TYR A 95 10.84 13.00 -3.32
CA TYR A 95 10.48 13.74 -2.12
C TYR A 95 11.19 15.10 -2.05
N GLY A 96 12.47 15.14 -2.39
CA GLY A 96 13.25 16.39 -2.48
C GLY A 96 12.68 17.38 -3.49
N LEU A 97 12.10 16.88 -4.60
CA LEU A 97 11.43 17.68 -5.63
C LEU A 97 9.97 18.02 -5.27
N ALA A 98 9.46 17.57 -4.13
CA ALA A 98 8.09 17.80 -3.67
C ALA A 98 7.00 17.46 -4.72
N GLY A 99 7.27 16.49 -5.59
CA GLY A 99 6.35 16.07 -6.64
C GLY A 99 6.12 17.09 -7.76
N SER A 100 7.04 18.04 -7.97
CA SER A 100 6.84 19.13 -8.95
C SER A 100 7.00 18.72 -10.42
N ASP A 101 7.48 17.51 -10.69
CA ASP A 101 7.87 17.05 -12.03
C ASP A 101 6.81 16.14 -12.68
N GLY A 102 5.58 16.64 -12.73
CA GLY A 102 4.46 15.95 -13.37
C GLY A 102 3.68 14.99 -12.47
N ILE A 103 2.65 14.37 -13.04
CA ILE A 103 1.62 13.63 -12.28
C ILE A 103 2.19 12.43 -11.52
N PHE A 104 3.08 11.64 -12.14
CA PHE A 104 3.68 10.50 -11.45
C PHE A 104 4.65 10.93 -10.34
N SER A 105 5.40 12.03 -10.54
CA SER A 105 6.22 12.62 -9.48
C SER A 105 5.35 13.06 -8.28
N GLU A 106 4.20 13.70 -8.54
CA GLU A 106 3.23 14.07 -7.52
C GLU A 106 2.68 12.84 -6.76
N GLU A 107 2.34 11.77 -7.48
CA GLU A 107 1.82 10.54 -6.87
C GLU A 107 2.89 9.78 -6.07
N ILE A 108 4.12 9.69 -6.56
CA ILE A 108 5.25 9.11 -5.80
C ILE A 108 5.45 9.89 -4.51
N PHE A 109 5.50 11.22 -4.58
CA PHE A 109 5.61 12.08 -3.40
C PHE A 109 4.44 11.88 -2.43
N PHE A 110 3.22 11.71 -2.94
CA PHE A 110 2.06 11.37 -2.12
C PHE A 110 2.26 10.05 -1.36
N TYR A 111 2.68 8.98 -2.03
CA TYR A 111 2.86 7.67 -1.38
C TYR A 111 3.98 7.69 -0.34
N ILE A 112 5.09 8.39 -0.59
CA ILE A 112 6.16 8.55 0.42
C ILE A 112 5.57 9.18 1.70
N LYS A 113 4.75 10.23 1.58
CA LYS A 113 4.12 10.86 2.77
C LYS A 113 3.16 9.92 3.49
N GLU A 114 2.37 9.13 2.78
CA GLU A 114 1.47 8.17 3.41
C GLU A 114 2.26 7.07 4.14
N LEU A 115 3.38 6.61 3.57
CA LEU A 115 4.27 5.63 4.20
C LEU A 115 4.99 6.20 5.43
N LEU A 116 5.43 7.47 5.39
CA LEU A 116 5.92 8.18 6.58
C LEU A 116 4.83 8.26 7.67
N GLY A 117 3.59 8.55 7.29
CA GLY A 117 2.46 8.52 8.23
C GLY A 117 2.19 7.12 8.80
N LEU A 118 2.39 6.08 7.99
CA LEU A 118 2.32 4.70 8.45
C LEU A 118 3.44 4.36 9.43
N GLN A 119 4.67 4.84 9.22
CA GLN A 119 5.75 4.65 10.18
C GLN A 119 5.38 5.21 11.56
N GLU A 120 4.82 6.42 11.63
CA GLU A 120 4.34 7.00 12.89
C GLU A 120 3.21 6.17 13.50
N THR A 121 2.26 5.73 12.67
CA THR A 121 1.18 4.82 13.09
C THR A 121 1.74 3.54 13.71
N ILE A 122 2.76 2.94 13.08
CA ILE A 122 3.44 1.75 13.61
C ILE A 122 4.15 2.11 14.91
N ARG A 123 4.96 3.18 14.98
CA ARG A 123 5.69 3.62 16.18
C ARG A 123 4.77 3.78 17.39
N GLU A 124 3.59 4.34 17.19
CA GLU A 124 2.59 4.56 18.25
C GLU A 124 1.69 3.35 18.49
N TRP A 125 1.68 2.38 17.57
CA TRP A 125 0.77 1.25 17.62
C TRP A 125 0.84 0.50 18.95
N GLN A 126 -0.35 0.27 19.52
CA GLN A 126 -0.61 -0.53 20.69
C GLN A 126 -1.62 -1.63 20.35
N VAL A 127 -1.61 -2.70 21.13
CA VAL A 127 -2.58 -3.78 20.98
C VAL A 127 -4.00 -3.26 21.18
N ASP A 128 -4.82 -3.47 20.17
CA ASP A 128 -6.27 -3.51 20.31
C ASP A 128 -6.69 -4.95 20.60
N GLU A 129 -7.07 -5.22 21.85
CA GLU A 129 -7.51 -6.53 22.33
C GLU A 129 -8.62 -7.15 21.47
N ARG A 130 -9.54 -6.33 20.96
CA ARG A 130 -10.66 -6.82 20.13
C ARG A 130 -10.15 -7.26 18.76
N LYS A 131 -9.32 -6.45 18.12
CA LYS A 131 -8.71 -6.79 16.82
C LYS A 131 -7.81 -8.01 16.95
N TYR A 132 -6.99 -8.07 17.99
CA TYR A 132 -6.09 -9.20 18.23
C TYR A 132 -6.83 -10.52 18.45
N ARG A 133 -7.91 -10.52 19.26
CA ARG A 133 -8.75 -11.72 19.45
C ARG A 133 -9.41 -12.19 18.15
N LYS A 134 -9.84 -11.25 17.29
CA LYS A 134 -10.39 -11.57 15.97
C LYS A 134 -9.32 -12.24 15.10
N TRP A 135 -8.13 -11.64 15.03
CA TRP A 135 -6.99 -12.19 14.29
C TRP A 135 -6.61 -13.61 14.75
N LEU A 136 -6.58 -13.88 16.06
CA LEU A 136 -6.32 -15.22 16.61
C LEU A 136 -7.35 -16.26 16.17
N LYS A 137 -8.63 -15.89 16.09
CA LYS A 137 -9.69 -16.80 15.61
C LYS A 137 -9.48 -17.15 14.13
N GLU A 138 -9.16 -16.16 13.31
CA GLU A 138 -8.88 -16.35 11.88
C GLU A 138 -7.64 -17.21 11.65
N LEU A 139 -6.57 -16.99 12.44
CA LEU A 139 -5.35 -17.80 12.39
C LEU A 139 -5.64 -19.27 12.70
N ARG A 140 -6.39 -19.55 13.77
CA ARG A 140 -6.78 -20.92 14.15
C ARG A 140 -7.65 -21.58 13.08
N ALA A 141 -8.59 -20.86 12.49
CA ALA A 141 -9.42 -21.37 11.39
C ALA A 141 -8.56 -21.76 10.18
N LYS A 142 -7.60 -20.92 9.78
CA LYS A 142 -6.65 -21.22 8.70
C LYS A 142 -5.80 -22.46 8.99
N GLN A 143 -5.31 -22.61 10.23
CA GLN A 143 -4.52 -23.79 10.64
C GLN A 143 -5.34 -25.08 10.58
N LEU A 144 -6.60 -25.06 11.01
CA LEU A 144 -7.49 -26.22 10.92
C LEU A 144 -7.79 -26.60 9.47
N ALA A 145 -8.09 -25.62 8.61
CA ALA A 145 -8.32 -25.85 7.18
C ALA A 145 -7.07 -26.43 6.49
N ALA A 146 -5.88 -25.90 6.80
CA ALA A 146 -4.62 -26.41 6.24
C ALA A 146 -4.29 -27.83 6.70
N LYS A 147 -4.72 -28.23 7.91
CA LYS A 147 -4.59 -29.61 8.39
C LYS A 147 -5.53 -30.56 7.65
N ALA A 148 -6.80 -30.17 7.48
CA ALA A 148 -7.81 -30.97 6.79
C ALA A 148 -7.51 -31.21 5.29
N LEU A 149 -6.67 -30.36 4.66
CA LEU A 149 -6.21 -30.56 3.29
C LEU A 149 -5.03 -31.54 3.17
N LYS A 150 -4.40 -31.90 4.29
CA LYS A 150 -3.25 -32.81 4.35
C LYS A 150 -3.63 -34.23 4.77
N ASP A 151 -4.84 -34.41 5.30
CA ASP A 151 -5.44 -35.69 5.70
C ASP A 151 -6.34 -36.21 4.56
#